data_AF-A0A7J6FBM5-F1
#
_entry.id   AF-A0A7J6FBM5-F1
#
_cell.length_a   1.000
_cell.length_b   1.000
_cell.length_c   1.000
_cell.angle_alpha   90.00
_cell.angle_beta   90.00
_cell.angle_gamma   90.00
#
_symmetry.space_group_name_H-M   'P 1'
#
loop_
_entity.id
_entity.type
_entity.pdbx_description
1 polymer ?
#
loop_
_entity_poly.entity_id
_entity_poly.type
_entity_poly.pdbx_seq_one_letter_code
_entity_poly.pdbx_strand_id
1 'polypeptide(L)'
;MEFHRFYLLLILSLICAQSRAETTGSVFFIDSSSNQFFRKASDDVVKPDLILDTEAGAAVSVLLGFAPPSTLSEASSSKLNQILIPNPFNRPRAVFMLEVRGVDDSELLAKDNAISGNILSSKIAFGSEKTEIQLPAEDEVSVVSLDEPFTDLTDKEISVFASWMGGAYIYNTEETLNGDLIIPLANGANVKLHMSKKADREFIVSILSLVRNLRSAMELHEDLSHVKSNPAELLIGSFDGIKILREQGTEGSAQYGMELLLATLSKLYNELQDAYKALHMNPL
;
A
#
# COMPACT_ATOMS: atom_id res chain seq x y z
N MET A 1 18.02 25.92 11.79
CA MET A 1 16.60 25.56 11.91
C MET A 1 16.35 24.55 10.80
N GLU A 2 16.36 23.25 11.11
CA GLU A 2 16.19 22.20 10.11
C GLU A 2 14.71 21.90 9.95
N PHE A 3 14.15 22.29 8.82
CA PHE A 3 12.78 21.98 8.43
C PHE A 3 12.70 20.50 8.07
N HIS A 4 12.10 19.68 8.93
CA HIS A 4 11.81 18.29 8.61
C HIS A 4 10.46 18.24 7.91
N ARG A 5 10.48 18.20 6.57
CA ARG A 5 9.27 17.96 5.78
C ARG A 5 9.10 16.44 5.63
N PHE A 6 7.99 15.91 6.12
CA PHE A 6 7.60 14.54 5.82
C PHE A 6 6.91 14.50 4.46
N TYR A 7 7.34 13.54 3.65
CA TYR A 7 6.67 13.24 2.40
C TYR A 7 6.34 11.77 2.45
N LEU A 8 5.07 11.40 2.30
CA LEU A 8 4.72 9.99 2.31
C LEU A 8 4.94 9.38 0.93
N LEU A 9 5.67 8.26 0.91
CA LEU A 9 5.83 7.42 -0.26
C LEU A 9 5.04 6.11 -0.08
N LEU A 10 4.31 5.70 -1.12
CA LEU A 10 3.50 4.50 -1.12
C LEU A 10 4.19 3.42 -1.97
N ILE A 11 4.29 2.20 -1.44
CA ILE A 11 4.89 1.04 -2.10
C ILE A 11 3.84 -0.08 -2.04
N LEU A 12 3.38 -0.55 -3.19
CA LEU A 12 2.52 -1.72 -3.28
C LEU A 12 3.36 -2.90 -3.77
N SER A 13 3.51 -3.92 -2.95
CA SER A 13 4.01 -5.22 -3.39
C SER A 13 2.81 -6.10 -3.77
N LEU A 14 2.75 -6.63 -4.98
CA LEU A 14 1.80 -7.67 -5.38
C LEU A 14 2.53 -9.02 -5.39
N ILE A 15 1.96 -10.05 -4.76
CA ILE A 15 2.51 -11.41 -4.82
C ILE A 15 1.47 -12.35 -5.43
N CYS A 16 1.84 -12.99 -6.53
CA CYS A 16 1.06 -14.06 -7.15
C CYS A 16 1.56 -15.42 -6.63
N ALA A 17 0.67 -16.20 -6.00
CA ALA A 17 0.93 -17.61 -5.79
C ALA A 17 0.41 -18.39 -7.00
N GLN A 18 1.25 -18.62 -8.03
CA GLN A 18 0.92 -19.59 -9.07
C GLN A 18 1.07 -21.01 -8.49
N SER A 19 0.17 -21.92 -8.86
CA SER A 19 0.11 -23.32 -8.40
C SER A 19 1.30 -24.20 -8.84
N ARG A 20 2.38 -23.59 -9.34
CA ARG A 20 3.54 -24.28 -9.91
C ARG A 20 4.84 -23.71 -9.34
N ALA A 21 5.12 -24.00 -8.07
CA ALA A 21 6.44 -23.94 -7.40
C ALA A 21 7.32 -22.66 -7.53
N GLU A 22 6.90 -21.62 -8.25
CA GLU A 22 7.58 -20.34 -8.41
C GLU A 22 6.62 -19.22 -7.98
N THR A 23 6.85 -18.65 -6.80
CA THR A 23 6.21 -17.41 -6.37
C THR A 23 6.79 -16.28 -7.21
N THR A 24 6.05 -15.83 -8.22
CA THR A 24 6.38 -14.60 -8.95
C THR A 24 5.52 -13.47 -8.40
N GLY A 25 6.14 -12.34 -8.11
CA GLY A 25 5.43 -11.15 -7.67
C GLY A 25 6.00 -9.91 -8.32
N SER A 26 5.39 -8.78 -8.04
CA SER A 26 5.78 -7.49 -8.60
C SER A 26 5.73 -6.45 -7.50
N VAL A 27 6.62 -5.46 -7.51
CA VAL A 27 6.55 -4.34 -6.57
C VAL A 27 6.41 -3.07 -7.37
N PHE A 28 5.34 -2.36 -7.07
CA PHE A 28 4.97 -1.08 -7.60
C PHE A 28 5.35 -0.03 -6.58
N PHE A 29 6.24 0.86 -6.98
CA PHE A 29 6.56 2.04 -6.20
C PHE A 29 5.67 3.18 -6.69
N ILE A 30 4.91 3.78 -5.79
CA ILE A 30 3.97 4.84 -6.08
C ILE A 30 4.44 6.10 -5.37
N ASP A 31 4.92 7.03 -6.19
CA ASP A 31 5.49 8.26 -5.72
C ASP A 31 4.46 9.39 -5.67
N SER A 32 4.71 10.38 -4.80
CA SER A 32 3.89 11.57 -4.76
C SER A 32 4.10 12.41 -6.03
N SER A 33 3.00 12.94 -6.57
CA SER A 33 3.07 13.86 -7.71
C SER A 33 3.81 15.17 -7.37
N SER A 34 3.78 15.57 -6.09
CA SER A 34 4.41 16.78 -5.56
C SER A 34 5.91 16.66 -5.28
N ASN A 35 6.40 15.49 -4.87
CA ASN A 35 7.79 15.23 -4.55
C ASN A 35 8.16 13.83 -5.01
N GLN A 36 8.99 13.77 -6.04
CA GLN A 36 9.45 12.52 -6.61
C GLN A 36 10.74 12.10 -5.91
N PHE A 37 10.76 10.87 -5.41
CA PHE A 37 11.92 10.13 -4.89
C PHE A 37 12.37 9.02 -5.85
N PHE A 38 11.53 8.68 -6.83
CA PHE A 38 11.85 7.79 -7.94
C PHE A 38 12.11 8.56 -9.23
N ARG A 39 13.11 8.11 -10.00
CA ARG A 39 13.39 8.69 -11.31
C ARG A 39 12.28 8.31 -12.27
N LYS A 40 11.76 9.24 -13.06
CA LYS A 40 10.82 8.87 -14.13
C LYS A 40 11.47 7.87 -15.08
N ALA A 41 10.71 6.87 -15.53
CA ALA A 41 11.08 6.08 -16.69
C ALA A 41 11.18 7.04 -17.89
N SER A 42 12.40 7.46 -18.20
CA SER A 42 12.73 8.14 -19.44
C SER A 42 12.99 7.07 -20.50
N ASP A 43 12.68 7.35 -21.76
CA ASP A 43 13.00 6.46 -22.89
C ASP A 43 14.51 6.11 -22.98
N ASP A 44 15.39 6.88 -22.32
CA ASP A 44 16.84 6.64 -22.24
C ASP A 44 17.31 5.85 -21.01
N VAL A 45 16.42 5.54 -20.06
CA VAL A 45 16.77 4.75 -18.85
C VAL A 45 16.16 3.37 -18.97
N VAL A 46 17.01 2.37 -19.15
CA VAL A 46 16.63 0.95 -19.12
C VAL A 46 15.89 0.69 -17.81
N LYS A 47 14.58 0.43 -17.88
CA LYS A 47 13.83 -0.08 -16.72
C LYS A 47 14.55 -1.35 -16.25
N PRO A 48 14.88 -1.49 -14.96
CA PRO A 48 15.41 -2.76 -14.48
C PRO A 48 14.30 -3.81 -14.66
N ASP A 49 14.56 -4.81 -15.51
CA ASP A 49 13.61 -5.89 -15.84
C ASP A 49 13.18 -6.71 -14.61
N LEU A 50 13.96 -6.62 -13.53
CA LEU A 50 13.77 -7.35 -12.28
C LEU A 50 14.33 -6.49 -11.14
N ILE A 51 13.71 -6.46 -9.97
CA ILE A 51 14.30 -6.02 -8.70
C ILE A 51 14.35 -7.24 -7.77
N LEU A 52 15.45 -7.41 -7.03
CA LEU A 52 15.57 -8.47 -6.03
C LEU A 52 14.97 -8.01 -4.70
N ASP A 53 14.54 -8.97 -3.88
CA ASP A 53 14.04 -8.72 -2.52
C ASP A 53 15.02 -7.86 -1.69
N THR A 54 16.31 -8.18 -1.76
CA THR A 54 17.37 -7.42 -1.07
C THR A 54 17.50 -5.99 -1.59
N GLU A 55 17.22 -5.76 -2.88
CA GLU A 55 17.20 -4.43 -3.50
C GLU A 55 15.96 -3.65 -3.04
N ALA A 56 14.79 -4.29 -2.96
CA ALA A 56 13.57 -3.66 -2.46
C ALA A 56 13.72 -3.22 -0.98
N GLY A 57 14.24 -4.11 -0.13
CA GLY A 57 14.52 -3.78 1.28
C GLY A 57 15.55 -2.66 1.43
N ALA A 58 16.61 -2.66 0.60
CA ALA A 58 17.60 -1.58 0.58
C ALA A 58 16.99 -0.25 0.09
N ALA A 59 16.07 -0.27 -0.88
CA ALA A 59 15.37 0.91 -1.33
C ALA A 59 14.51 1.51 -0.21
N VAL A 60 13.79 0.69 0.56
CA VAL A 60 13.01 1.13 1.72
C VAL A 60 13.92 1.81 2.76
N SER A 61 15.06 1.19 3.10
CA SER A 61 16.04 1.78 4.03
C SER A 61 16.51 3.17 3.58
N VAL A 62 16.84 3.32 2.28
CA VAL A 62 17.26 4.61 1.71
C VAL A 62 16.15 5.65 1.75
N LEU A 63 14.90 5.25 1.50
CA LEU A 63 13.74 6.14 1.54
C LEU A 63 13.39 6.59 2.96
N LEU A 64 13.63 5.74 3.96
CA LEU A 64 13.50 6.10 5.37
C LEU A 64 14.61 7.08 5.84
N GLY A 65 15.65 7.28 5.03
CA GLY A 65 16.74 8.22 5.33
C GLY A 65 18.05 7.55 5.76
N PHE A 66 18.15 6.23 5.66
CA PHE A 66 19.31 5.48 6.12
C PHE A 66 20.23 5.07 4.97
N ALA A 67 21.44 4.65 5.31
CA ALA A 67 22.34 4.05 4.34
C ALA A 67 21.82 2.67 3.91
N PRO A 68 21.99 2.29 2.63
CA PRO A 68 21.66 0.93 2.22
C PRO A 68 22.53 -0.09 2.97
N PRO A 69 22.06 -1.34 3.16
CA PRO A 69 22.82 -2.38 3.84
C PRO A 69 24.22 -2.56 3.24
N SER A 70 25.24 -2.71 4.10
CA SER A 70 26.63 -2.93 3.66
C SER A 70 26.84 -4.26 2.92
N THR A 71 25.86 -5.17 3.03
CA THR A 71 25.81 -6.45 2.32
C THR A 71 25.32 -6.33 0.88
N LEU A 72 24.83 -5.14 0.48
CA LEU A 72 24.34 -4.90 -0.86
C LEU A 72 25.50 -4.90 -1.87
N SER A 73 25.38 -5.70 -2.94
CA SER A 73 26.40 -5.78 -3.98
C SER A 73 26.57 -4.45 -4.74
N GLU A 74 27.74 -4.22 -5.33
CA GLU A 74 27.98 -3.04 -6.18
C GLU A 74 26.99 -2.96 -7.35
N ALA A 75 26.63 -4.10 -7.94
CA ALA A 75 25.64 -4.19 -9.01
C ALA A 75 24.24 -3.75 -8.52
N SER A 76 23.80 -4.26 -7.37
CA SER A 76 22.52 -3.89 -6.77
C SER A 76 22.49 -2.42 -6.32
N SER A 77 23.60 -1.90 -5.80
CA SER A 77 23.75 -0.48 -5.44
C SER A 77 23.68 0.43 -6.67
N SER A 78 24.37 0.07 -7.76
CA SER A 78 24.30 0.79 -9.05
C SER A 78 22.87 0.83 -9.59
N LYS A 79 22.14 -0.27 -9.44
CA LYS A 79 20.74 -0.38 -9.84
C LYS A 79 19.80 0.49 -9.00
N LEU A 80 19.99 0.55 -7.68
CA LEU A 80 19.25 1.47 -6.82
C LEU A 80 19.48 2.93 -7.23
N ASN A 81 20.69 3.30 -7.64
CA ASN A 81 20.99 4.64 -8.14
C ASN A 81 20.23 4.96 -9.45
N GLN A 82 19.85 3.95 -10.24
CA GLN A 82 19.04 4.14 -11.45
C GLN A 82 17.56 4.36 -11.11
N ILE A 83 17.08 3.80 -10.00
CA ILE A 83 15.67 3.85 -9.60
C ILE A 83 15.39 5.06 -8.71
N LEU A 84 16.26 5.34 -7.74
CA LEU A 84 16.10 6.38 -6.74
C LEU A 84 16.70 7.72 -7.22
N ILE A 85 16.06 8.81 -6.84
CA ILE A 85 16.59 10.15 -7.01
C ILE A 85 17.73 10.36 -5.99
N PRO A 86 18.93 10.76 -6.43
CA PRO A 86 20.09 10.90 -5.57
C PRO A 86 20.01 12.21 -4.77
N ASN A 87 19.23 12.20 -3.68
CA ASN A 87 19.19 13.31 -2.73
C ASN A 87 19.13 12.81 -1.27
N PRO A 88 20.28 12.53 -0.64
CA PRO A 88 20.31 12.01 0.73
C PRO A 88 19.72 12.98 1.76
N PHE A 89 19.61 14.28 1.44
CA PHE A 89 19.07 15.31 2.32
C PHE A 89 17.57 15.53 2.16
N ASN A 90 16.94 14.90 1.15
CA ASN A 90 15.50 14.98 0.93
C ASN A 90 14.96 13.57 0.72
N ARG A 91 14.60 12.94 1.84
CA ARG A 91 14.03 11.60 1.90
C ARG A 91 12.64 11.66 2.52
N PRO A 92 11.72 10.79 2.08
CA PRO A 92 10.35 10.81 2.59
C PRO A 92 10.28 10.59 4.10
N ARG A 93 11.18 9.77 4.66
CA ARG A 93 11.21 9.34 6.07
C ARG A 93 9.94 8.64 6.56
N ALA A 94 8.93 8.52 5.72
CA ALA A 94 7.74 7.71 5.93
C ALA A 94 7.46 6.87 4.68
N VAL A 95 7.32 5.56 4.86
CA VAL A 95 7.08 4.59 3.79
C VAL A 95 5.88 3.72 4.16
N PHE A 96 4.88 3.67 3.28
CA PHE A 96 3.80 2.70 3.37
C PHE A 96 4.05 1.54 2.41
N MET A 97 4.10 0.32 2.91
CA MET A 97 4.32 -0.91 2.14
C MET A 97 3.18 -1.90 2.35
N LEU A 98 2.48 -2.28 1.28
CA LEU A 98 1.39 -3.26 1.34
C LEU A 98 1.66 -4.43 0.40
N GLU A 99 1.71 -5.65 0.95
CA GLU A 99 1.73 -6.90 0.19
C GLU A 99 0.30 -7.32 -0.19
N VAL A 100 -0.05 -7.38 -1.46
CA VAL A 100 -1.38 -7.81 -1.94
C VAL A 100 -1.25 -9.21 -2.53
N ARG A 101 -1.94 -10.19 -1.94
CA ARG A 101 -1.85 -11.59 -2.38
C ARG A 101 -3.01 -11.98 -3.29
N GLY A 102 -2.72 -12.88 -4.23
CA GLY A 102 -3.72 -13.46 -5.13
C GLY A 102 -4.06 -12.57 -6.32
N VAL A 103 -3.06 -11.83 -6.82
CA VAL A 103 -3.17 -10.94 -7.99
C VAL A 103 -2.20 -11.44 -9.06
N ASP A 104 -2.58 -11.34 -10.33
CA ASP A 104 -1.63 -11.60 -11.43
C ASP A 104 -0.94 -10.30 -11.86
N ASP A 105 0.37 -10.33 -12.12
CA ASP A 105 1.18 -9.13 -12.49
C ASP A 105 0.56 -8.30 -13.63
N SER A 106 -0.18 -8.94 -14.54
CA SER A 106 -0.85 -8.27 -15.68
C SER A 106 -2.09 -7.47 -15.30
N GLU A 107 -2.75 -7.76 -14.17
CA GLU A 107 -4.01 -7.12 -13.76
C GLU A 107 -3.81 -5.69 -13.25
N LEU A 108 -2.65 -5.38 -12.64
CA LEU A 108 -2.34 -4.03 -12.16
C LEU A 108 -1.68 -3.16 -13.24
N LEU A 109 -0.82 -3.73 -14.08
CA LEU A 109 -0.21 -3.02 -15.22
C LEU A 109 -1.26 -2.55 -16.25
N ALA A 110 -2.36 -3.28 -16.43
CA ALA A 110 -3.48 -2.84 -17.26
C ALA A 110 -4.25 -1.63 -16.66
N LYS A 111 -4.01 -1.31 -15.39
CA LYS A 111 -4.73 -0.29 -14.59
C LYS A 111 -3.84 0.85 -14.11
N ASP A 112 -2.66 1.04 -14.71
CA ASP A 112 -1.70 2.13 -14.44
C ASP A 112 -2.34 3.55 -14.41
N ASN A 113 -3.52 3.72 -15.01
CA ASN A 113 -4.25 4.99 -15.04
C ASN A 113 -5.11 5.28 -13.78
N ALA A 114 -5.27 4.33 -12.85
CA ALA A 114 -6.25 4.44 -11.76
C ALA A 114 -5.71 5.14 -10.50
N ILE A 115 -4.40 5.09 -10.25
CA ILE A 115 -3.77 5.73 -9.09
C ILE A 115 -3.08 7.00 -9.57
N SER A 116 -3.56 8.16 -9.10
CA SER A 116 -3.02 9.46 -9.49
C SER A 116 -1.63 9.69 -8.87
N GLY A 117 -0.58 9.21 -9.53
CA GLY A 117 0.82 9.39 -9.16
C GLY A 117 1.75 8.89 -10.27
N ASN A 118 3.04 9.25 -10.21
CA ASN A 118 4.02 8.58 -11.08
C ASN A 118 4.22 7.17 -10.52
N ILE A 119 3.71 6.15 -11.22
CA ILE A 119 3.89 4.75 -10.87
C ILE A 119 5.20 4.29 -11.49
N LEU A 120 6.16 3.90 -10.66
CA LEU A 120 7.33 3.16 -11.12
C LEU A 120 7.07 1.67 -10.91
N SER A 121 6.68 1.02 -12.00
CA SER A 121 6.46 -0.43 -12.03
C SER A 121 7.77 -1.17 -12.33
N SER A 122 8.13 -2.11 -11.46
CA SER A 122 9.25 -3.04 -11.64
C SER A 122 8.83 -4.44 -11.18
N LYS A 123 9.15 -5.46 -11.99
CA LYS A 123 8.89 -6.86 -11.62
C LYS A 123 9.88 -7.29 -10.53
N ILE A 124 9.46 -8.09 -9.54
CA ILE A 124 10.36 -8.61 -8.50
C ILE A 124 10.48 -10.13 -8.61
N ALA A 125 11.69 -10.66 -8.62
CA ALA A 125 11.87 -12.08 -8.40
C ALA A 125 11.92 -12.32 -6.89
N PHE A 126 10.85 -12.87 -6.34
CA PHE A 126 10.86 -13.35 -4.97
C PHE A 126 11.75 -14.59 -4.86
N GLY A 127 12.76 -14.51 -4.01
CA GLY A 127 13.39 -15.69 -3.45
C GLY A 127 12.49 -16.25 -2.35
N SER A 128 12.47 -17.56 -2.17
CA SER A 128 11.63 -18.29 -1.19
C SER A 128 11.81 -17.86 0.29
N GLU A 129 12.65 -16.88 0.61
CA GLU A 129 12.94 -16.46 1.97
C GLU A 129 12.40 -15.05 2.22
N LYS A 130 11.46 -14.98 3.17
CA LYS A 130 10.82 -13.78 3.71
C LYS A 130 11.85 -12.65 3.84
N THR A 131 11.69 -11.59 3.05
CA THR A 131 12.66 -10.50 2.96
C THR A 131 12.73 -9.74 4.28
N GLU A 132 13.86 -9.84 4.98
CA GLU A 132 14.09 -9.06 6.20
C GLU A 132 14.59 -7.68 5.80
N ILE A 133 13.77 -6.64 5.99
CA ILE A 133 14.21 -5.25 5.85
C ILE A 133 15.19 -5.00 6.99
N GLN A 134 16.47 -4.83 6.66
CA GLN A 134 17.47 -4.45 7.65
C GLN A 134 17.26 -2.99 8.04
N LEU A 135 16.53 -2.79 9.13
CA LEU A 135 16.30 -1.49 9.76
C LEU A 135 17.41 -1.21 10.78
N PRO A 136 17.74 0.07 11.01
CA PRO A 136 18.61 0.48 12.12
C PRO A 136 17.92 0.23 13.47
N ALA A 137 18.51 0.73 14.56
CA ALA A 137 18.00 0.51 15.91
C ALA A 137 16.53 0.93 16.08
N GLU A 138 15.80 0.25 16.97
CA GLU A 138 14.35 0.42 17.18
C GLU A 138 13.94 1.84 17.59
N ASP A 139 14.87 2.68 18.08
CA ASP A 139 14.62 4.07 18.44
C ASP A 139 14.70 5.05 17.25
N GLU A 140 15.24 4.62 16.11
CA GLU A 140 15.36 5.43 14.89
C GLU A 140 14.20 5.22 13.90
N VAL A 141 13.49 4.08 14.00
CA VAL A 141 12.38 3.71 13.11
C VAL A 141 11.18 3.19 13.88
N SER A 142 10.03 3.84 13.71
CA SER A 142 8.73 3.33 14.14
C SER A 142 8.16 2.40 13.06
N VAL A 143 7.99 1.12 13.40
CA VAL A 143 7.39 0.12 12.50
C VAL A 143 5.95 -0.12 12.94
N VAL A 144 5.00 0.17 12.05
CA VAL A 144 3.57 0.02 12.29
C VAL A 144 3.03 -1.12 11.43
N SER A 145 2.53 -2.17 12.08
CA SER A 145 1.87 -3.28 11.37
C SER A 145 0.44 -2.90 11.00
N LEU A 146 0.05 -3.23 9.77
CA LEU A 146 -1.31 -3.05 9.24
C LEU A 146 -2.11 -4.35 9.20
N ASP A 147 -1.60 -5.43 9.80
CA ASP A 147 -2.19 -6.78 9.77
C ASP A 147 -3.13 -7.05 10.95
N GLU A 148 -3.46 -6.04 11.76
CA GLU A 148 -4.38 -6.23 12.89
C GLU A 148 -5.79 -6.62 12.40
N PRO A 149 -6.34 -7.75 12.87
CA PRO A 149 -7.60 -8.26 12.36
C PRO A 149 -8.78 -7.40 12.81
N PHE A 150 -9.79 -7.32 11.94
CA PHE A 150 -11.09 -6.74 12.26
C PHE A 150 -12.13 -7.87 12.40
N THR A 151 -12.75 -8.02 13.57
CA THR A 151 -13.65 -9.15 13.86
C THR A 151 -15.12 -8.77 13.98
N ASP A 152 -15.42 -7.50 14.25
CA ASP A 152 -16.73 -7.09 14.74
C ASP A 152 -17.58 -6.45 13.65
N LEU A 153 -17.63 -7.09 12.48
CA LEU A 153 -18.35 -6.55 11.33
C LEU A 153 -19.84 -6.34 11.63
N THR A 154 -20.27 -5.09 11.53
CA THR A 154 -21.69 -4.70 11.63
C THR A 154 -22.21 -4.05 10.37
N ASP A 155 -23.53 -4.12 10.16
CA ASP A 155 -24.21 -3.40 9.08
C ASP A 155 -23.94 -1.88 9.14
N LYS A 156 -23.74 -1.33 10.34
CA LYS A 156 -23.38 0.07 10.57
C LYS A 156 -22.02 0.40 9.95
N GLU A 157 -21.00 -0.41 10.18
CA GLU A 157 -19.65 -0.15 9.66
C GLU A 157 -19.61 -0.29 8.14
N ILE A 158 -20.33 -1.27 7.59
CA ILE A 158 -20.49 -1.42 6.13
C ILE A 158 -21.15 -0.16 5.55
N SER A 159 -22.16 0.39 6.24
CA SER A 159 -22.87 1.59 5.79
C SER A 159 -22.00 2.86 5.86
N VAL A 160 -21.18 2.98 6.92
CA VAL A 160 -20.21 4.07 7.05
C VAL A 160 -19.17 3.99 5.94
N PHE A 161 -18.61 2.80 5.68
CA PHE A 161 -17.68 2.57 4.58
C PHE A 161 -18.31 2.86 3.21
N ALA A 162 -19.53 2.37 2.98
CA ALA A 162 -20.27 2.63 1.74
C ALA A 162 -20.42 4.13 1.51
N SER A 163 -20.89 4.86 2.52
CA SER A 163 -21.06 6.32 2.46
C SER A 163 -19.74 7.03 2.19
N TRP A 164 -18.66 6.63 2.87
CA TRP A 164 -17.32 7.18 2.66
C TRP A 164 -16.82 6.91 1.23
N MET A 165 -17.15 5.77 0.63
CA MET A 165 -16.85 5.44 -0.76
C MET A 165 -17.81 6.08 -1.78
N GLY A 166 -18.85 6.80 -1.34
CA GLY A 166 -19.88 7.37 -2.21
C GLY A 166 -20.90 6.35 -2.72
N GLY A 167 -20.93 5.17 -2.13
CA GLY A 167 -21.88 4.10 -2.40
C GLY A 167 -22.98 3.99 -1.35
N ALA A 168 -23.63 2.83 -1.33
CA ALA A 168 -24.73 2.55 -0.40
C ALA A 168 -24.69 1.10 0.09
N TYR A 169 -25.18 0.90 1.32
CA TYR A 169 -25.50 -0.41 1.86
C TYR A 169 -27.01 -0.55 1.97
N ILE A 170 -27.58 -1.51 1.23
CA ILE A 170 -29.02 -1.79 1.25
C ILE A 170 -29.27 -2.91 2.25
N TYR A 171 -29.77 -2.54 3.43
CA TYR A 171 -30.09 -3.49 4.49
C TYR A 171 -31.12 -4.52 4.06
N ASN A 172 -30.94 -5.74 4.54
CA ASN A 172 -32.02 -6.72 4.63
C ASN A 172 -32.57 -6.69 6.06
N THR A 173 -33.88 -6.48 6.21
CA THR A 173 -34.52 -6.36 7.53
C THR A 173 -34.70 -7.71 8.23
N GLU A 174 -34.48 -8.83 7.55
CA GLU A 174 -34.72 -10.18 8.09
C GLU A 174 -33.50 -10.77 8.81
N GLU A 175 -32.28 -10.40 8.40
CA GLU A 175 -31.05 -10.96 8.96
C GLU A 175 -29.89 -9.95 8.86
N THR A 176 -29.09 -9.86 9.93
CA THR A 176 -27.87 -9.02 9.96
C THR A 176 -26.85 -9.49 8.94
N LEU A 177 -26.11 -8.56 8.33
CA LEU A 177 -25.08 -8.88 7.33
C LEU A 177 -25.62 -9.65 6.12
N ASN A 178 -26.88 -9.44 5.75
CA ASN A 178 -27.52 -10.05 4.58
C ASN A 178 -27.94 -9.00 3.52
N GLY A 179 -27.45 -7.77 3.66
CA GLY A 179 -27.66 -6.70 2.69
C GLY A 179 -26.70 -6.71 1.49
N ASP A 180 -26.97 -5.79 0.56
CA ASP A 180 -26.16 -5.55 -0.64
C ASP A 180 -25.31 -4.28 -0.47
N LEU A 181 -24.00 -4.41 -0.60
CA LEU A 181 -23.06 -3.29 -0.68
C LEU A 181 -22.84 -2.92 -2.15
N ILE A 182 -23.05 -1.65 -2.49
CA ILE A 182 -22.91 -1.12 -3.85
C ILE A 182 -21.95 0.07 -3.81
N ILE A 183 -20.79 -0.05 -4.46
CA ILE A 183 -19.78 1.00 -4.53
C ILE A 183 -19.58 1.46 -5.98
N PRO A 184 -19.74 2.75 -6.31
CA PRO A 184 -19.43 3.26 -7.63
C PRO A 184 -17.92 3.29 -7.88
N LEU A 185 -17.54 2.99 -9.11
CA LEU A 185 -16.17 3.04 -9.61
C LEU A 185 -15.98 4.22 -10.55
N ALA A 186 -14.72 4.63 -10.75
CA ALA A 186 -14.36 5.75 -11.61
C ALA A 186 -14.73 5.55 -13.09
N ASN A 187 -14.84 4.29 -13.54
CA ASN A 187 -15.28 3.94 -14.90
C ASN A 187 -16.81 3.99 -15.09
N GLY A 188 -17.57 4.39 -14.06
CA GLY A 188 -19.03 4.43 -14.07
C GLY A 188 -19.71 3.09 -13.78
N ALA A 189 -18.94 2.00 -13.59
CA ALA A 189 -19.47 0.73 -13.11
C ALA A 189 -19.70 0.76 -11.59
N ASN A 190 -20.37 -0.27 -11.07
CA ASN A 190 -20.55 -0.47 -9.64
C ASN A 190 -20.00 -1.84 -9.23
N VAL A 191 -19.24 -1.87 -8.14
CA VAL A 191 -18.95 -3.12 -7.43
C VAL A 191 -20.15 -3.44 -6.56
N LYS A 192 -20.71 -4.63 -6.73
CA LYS A 192 -21.79 -5.15 -5.91
C LYS A 192 -21.31 -6.37 -5.12
N LEU A 193 -21.37 -6.29 -3.81
CA LEU A 193 -21.00 -7.35 -2.88
C LEU A 193 -22.21 -7.74 -2.05
N HIS A 194 -22.46 -9.04 -1.95
CA HIS A 194 -23.60 -9.60 -1.24
C HIS A 194 -23.11 -10.12 0.12
N MET A 195 -23.49 -9.46 1.22
CA MET A 195 -22.93 -9.80 2.54
C MET A 195 -23.33 -11.20 3.04
N SER A 196 -24.39 -11.78 2.45
CA SER A 196 -24.75 -13.18 2.66
C SER A 196 -23.73 -14.18 2.11
N LYS A 197 -22.95 -13.78 1.10
CA LYS A 197 -21.86 -14.59 0.56
C LYS A 197 -20.63 -14.48 1.45
N LYS A 198 -20.10 -15.63 1.88
CA LYS A 198 -18.94 -15.70 2.77
C LYS A 198 -17.72 -14.97 2.19
N ALA A 199 -17.37 -15.21 0.92
CA ALA A 199 -16.21 -14.59 0.27
C ALA A 199 -16.32 -13.06 0.22
N ASP A 200 -17.49 -12.53 -0.16
CA ASP A 200 -17.75 -11.09 -0.23
C ASP A 200 -17.61 -10.43 1.16
N ARG A 201 -18.12 -11.10 2.20
CA ARG A 201 -18.02 -10.63 3.58
C ARG A 201 -16.58 -10.65 4.10
N GLU A 202 -15.84 -11.74 3.88
CA GLU A 202 -14.43 -11.84 4.29
C GLU A 202 -13.55 -10.81 3.55
N PHE A 203 -13.85 -10.56 2.28
CA PHE A 203 -13.21 -9.51 1.51
C PHE A 203 -13.46 -8.12 2.11
N ILE A 204 -14.71 -7.80 2.47
CA ILE A 204 -15.03 -6.52 3.12
C ILE A 204 -14.39 -6.40 4.50
N VAL A 205 -14.34 -7.47 5.29
CA VAL A 205 -13.57 -7.49 6.55
C VAL A 205 -12.10 -7.11 6.29
N SER A 206 -11.49 -7.65 5.23
CA SER A 206 -10.10 -7.34 4.87
C SER A 206 -9.92 -5.86 4.51
N ILE A 207 -10.86 -5.28 3.74
CA ILE A 207 -10.85 -3.85 3.39
C ILE A 207 -11.01 -2.97 4.64
N LEU A 208 -11.95 -3.29 5.51
CA LEU A 208 -12.20 -2.52 6.73
C LEU A 208 -11.05 -2.61 7.73
N SER A 209 -10.39 -3.77 7.82
CA SER A 209 -9.15 -3.95 8.60
C SER A 209 -8.08 -2.97 8.11
N LEU A 210 -7.82 -2.95 6.79
CA LEU A 210 -6.83 -2.06 6.19
C LEU A 210 -7.16 -0.58 6.42
N VAL A 211 -8.40 -0.17 6.21
CA VAL A 211 -8.87 1.21 6.43
C VAL A 211 -8.67 1.61 7.90
N ARG A 212 -9.07 0.75 8.84
CA ARG A 212 -8.95 1.02 10.27
C ARG A 212 -7.48 1.15 10.67
N ASN A 213 -6.65 0.18 10.28
CA ASN A 213 -5.25 0.13 10.70
C ASN A 213 -4.45 1.30 10.12
N LEU A 214 -4.75 1.71 8.88
CA LEU A 214 -4.12 2.90 8.30
C LEU A 214 -4.55 4.20 9.00
N ARG A 215 -5.81 4.32 9.44
CA ARG A 215 -6.25 5.49 10.23
C ARG A 215 -5.61 5.51 11.60
N SER A 216 -5.52 4.36 12.28
CA SER A 216 -4.76 4.25 13.54
C SER A 216 -3.28 4.64 13.36
N ALA A 217 -2.68 4.29 12.22
CA ALA A 217 -1.31 4.69 11.91
C ALA A 217 -1.17 6.22 11.71
N MET A 218 -2.19 6.89 11.14
CA MET A 218 -2.22 8.36 11.05
C MET A 218 -2.31 9.03 12.42
N GLU A 219 -3.13 8.48 13.33
CA GLU A 219 -3.23 8.96 14.71
C GLU A 219 -1.88 8.81 15.43
N LEU A 220 -1.20 7.67 15.24
CA LEU A 220 0.14 7.45 15.77
C LEU A 220 1.17 8.41 15.17
N HIS A 221 1.08 8.74 13.87
CA HIS A 221 1.95 9.74 13.25
C HIS A 221 1.84 11.11 13.93
N GLU A 222 0.62 11.54 14.26
CA GLU A 222 0.40 12.79 14.99
C GLU A 222 1.13 12.78 16.35
N ASP A 223 0.98 11.71 17.13
CA ASP A 223 1.68 11.53 18.40
C ASP A 223 3.22 11.55 18.23
N LEU A 224 3.73 10.84 17.23
CA LEU A 224 5.17 10.75 16.94
C LEU A 224 5.77 12.07 16.47
N SER A 225 5.00 12.88 15.74
CA SER A 225 5.45 14.18 15.23
C SER A 225 5.83 15.18 16.34
N HIS A 226 5.31 14.96 17.55
CA HIS A 226 5.62 15.76 18.74
C HIS A 226 6.85 15.26 19.50
N VAL A 227 7.37 14.07 19.16
CA VAL A 227 8.53 13.48 19.82
C VAL A 227 9.82 14.06 19.25
N LYS A 228 10.74 14.46 20.12
CA LYS A 228 12.00 15.12 19.74
C LYS A 228 12.90 14.25 18.85
N SER A 229 12.86 12.92 19.00
CA SER A 229 13.64 12.00 18.15
C SER A 229 13.14 11.95 16.72
N ASN A 230 11.86 12.24 16.50
CA ASN A 230 11.22 12.29 15.18
C ASN A 230 11.62 11.08 14.30
N PRO A 231 11.29 9.85 14.73
CA PRO A 231 11.75 8.63 14.07
C PRO A 231 11.24 8.55 12.62
N ALA A 232 11.94 7.78 11.78
CA ALA A 232 11.38 7.42 10.48
C ALA A 232 10.21 6.43 10.68
N GLU A 233 9.28 6.37 9.74
CA GLU A 233 8.06 5.58 9.88
C GLU A 233 7.91 4.56 8.75
N LEU A 234 7.73 3.29 9.10
CA LEU A 234 7.44 2.22 8.16
C LEU A 234 6.08 1.62 8.50
N LEU A 235 5.08 1.89 7.65
CA LEU A 235 3.78 1.23 7.71
C LEU A 235 3.87 -0.01 6.83
N ILE A 236 3.68 -1.20 7.39
CA ILE A 236 3.84 -2.47 6.67
C ILE A 236 2.66 -3.41 6.92
N GLY A 237 2.15 -4.05 5.88
CA GLY A 237 1.20 -5.14 6.07
C GLY A 237 0.91 -5.92 4.81
N SER A 238 -0.08 -6.80 4.91
CA SER A 238 -0.54 -7.70 3.87
C SER A 238 -2.05 -7.63 3.67
N PHE A 239 -2.48 -7.91 2.44
CA PHE A 239 -3.87 -7.90 2.01
C PHE A 239 -4.19 -9.17 1.25
N ASP A 240 -4.88 -10.10 1.93
CA ASP A 240 -5.29 -11.39 1.38
C ASP A 240 -6.68 -11.37 0.74
N GLY A 241 -7.38 -10.23 0.78
CA GLY A 241 -8.77 -10.13 0.32
C GLY A 241 -8.97 -10.52 -1.15
N ILE A 242 -7.99 -10.26 -2.03
CA ILE A 242 -8.10 -10.65 -3.45
C ILE A 242 -7.96 -12.17 -3.60
N LYS A 243 -7.01 -12.78 -2.88
CA LYS A 243 -6.88 -14.24 -2.80
C LYS A 243 -8.19 -14.90 -2.36
N ILE A 244 -8.87 -14.36 -1.35
CA ILE A 244 -10.17 -14.86 -0.87
C ILE A 244 -11.20 -14.85 -1.99
N LEU A 245 -11.34 -13.73 -2.72
CA LEU A 245 -12.28 -13.62 -3.84
C LEU A 245 -11.93 -14.55 -5.00
N ARG A 246 -10.65 -14.82 -5.23
CA ARG A 246 -10.19 -15.72 -6.28
C ARG A 246 -10.46 -17.20 -5.95
N GLU A 247 -10.24 -17.58 -4.70
CA GLU A 247 -10.39 -18.98 -4.26
C GLU A 247 -11.85 -19.36 -3.95
N GLN A 248 -12.65 -18.42 -3.45
CA GLN A 248 -13.99 -18.70 -2.93
C GLN A 248 -15.10 -17.88 -3.61
N GLY A 249 -14.76 -16.88 -4.42
CA GLY A 249 -15.72 -16.04 -5.12
C GLY A 249 -16.19 -16.61 -6.46
N THR A 250 -17.08 -15.88 -7.12
CA THR A 250 -17.49 -16.20 -8.50
C THR A 250 -16.46 -15.73 -9.52
N GLU A 251 -16.50 -16.27 -10.73
CA GLU A 251 -15.64 -15.81 -11.83
C GLU A 251 -15.74 -14.28 -12.01
N GLY A 252 -14.58 -13.61 -12.14
CA GLY A 252 -14.48 -12.15 -12.22
C GLY A 252 -14.52 -11.39 -10.89
N SER A 253 -14.80 -12.04 -9.75
CA SER A 253 -14.86 -11.35 -8.44
C SER A 253 -13.53 -10.73 -8.03
N ALA A 254 -12.42 -11.42 -8.29
CA ALA A 254 -11.07 -10.92 -8.00
C ALA A 254 -10.77 -9.60 -8.74
N GLN A 255 -11.25 -9.47 -9.99
CA GLN A 255 -11.05 -8.26 -10.79
C GLN A 255 -11.79 -7.05 -10.18
N TYR A 256 -13.06 -7.22 -9.81
CA TYR A 256 -13.83 -6.16 -9.14
C TYR A 256 -13.30 -5.87 -7.74
N GLY A 257 -12.85 -6.90 -7.02
CA GLY A 257 -12.18 -6.75 -5.72
C GLY A 257 -10.92 -5.89 -5.83
N MET A 258 -10.12 -6.09 -6.87
CA MET A 258 -8.94 -5.26 -7.14
C MET A 258 -9.34 -3.80 -7.43
N GLU A 259 -10.42 -3.57 -8.19
CA GLU A 259 -10.91 -2.20 -8.45
C GLU A 259 -11.34 -1.50 -7.17
N LEU A 260 -12.03 -2.21 -6.27
CA LEU A 260 -12.42 -1.65 -4.98
C LEU A 260 -11.21 -1.39 -4.08
N LEU A 261 -10.23 -2.28 -4.05
CA LEU A 261 -8.98 -2.09 -3.29
C LEU A 261 -8.23 -0.85 -3.79
N LEU A 262 -8.04 -0.70 -5.10
CA LEU A 262 -7.37 0.47 -5.69
C LEU A 262 -8.13 1.76 -5.41
N ALA A 263 -9.46 1.76 -5.52
CA ALA A 263 -10.29 2.92 -5.18
C ALA A 263 -10.16 3.30 -3.69
N THR A 264 -10.12 2.30 -2.81
CA THR A 264 -9.93 2.49 -1.36
C THR A 264 -8.55 3.06 -1.06
N LEU A 265 -7.50 2.47 -1.62
CA LEU A 265 -6.11 2.93 -1.48
C LEU A 265 -5.93 4.36 -2.00
N SER A 266 -6.57 4.71 -3.11
CA SER A 266 -6.54 6.07 -3.66
C SER A 266 -7.13 7.10 -2.70
N LYS A 267 -8.26 6.78 -2.03
CA LYS A 267 -8.81 7.66 -0.99
C LYS A 267 -7.92 7.74 0.25
N LEU A 268 -7.46 6.59 0.76
CA LEU A 268 -6.56 6.55 1.91
C LEU A 268 -5.25 7.28 1.64
N TYR A 269 -4.73 7.21 0.42
CA TYR A 269 -3.52 7.92 0.04
C TYR A 269 -3.68 9.44 0.17
N ASN A 270 -4.84 10.00 -0.17
CA ASN A 270 -5.12 11.42 0.06
C ASN A 270 -5.19 11.75 1.55
N GLU A 271 -5.92 10.95 2.35
CA GLU A 271 -5.98 11.11 3.82
C GLU A 271 -4.58 11.06 4.45
N LEU A 272 -3.77 10.10 4.00
CA LEU A 272 -2.39 9.91 4.42
C LEU A 272 -1.51 11.10 4.03
N GLN A 273 -1.61 11.58 2.78
CA GLN A 273 -0.86 12.76 2.35
C GLN A 273 -1.20 13.98 3.22
N ASP A 274 -2.47 14.18 3.56
CA ASP A 274 -2.89 15.30 4.38
C ASP A 274 -2.35 15.17 5.80
N ALA A 275 -2.44 13.99 6.42
CA ALA A 275 -1.89 13.71 7.74
C ALA A 275 -0.37 13.99 7.81
N TYR A 276 0.40 13.47 6.84
CA TYR A 276 1.86 13.64 6.80
C TYR A 276 2.31 15.06 6.35
N LYS A 277 1.45 15.84 5.67
CA LYS A 277 1.73 17.25 5.29
C LYS A 277 1.33 18.27 6.37
N ALA A 278 0.40 17.92 7.25
CA ALA A 278 -0.26 18.86 8.18
C ALA A 278 0.66 19.51 9.23
N LEU A 279 1.94 19.14 9.32
CA LEU A 279 2.93 19.90 10.11
C LEU A 279 3.32 21.22 9.42
N HIS A 280 2.41 22.19 9.51
CA HIS A 280 2.65 23.60 9.21
C HIS A 280 2.61 24.43 10.50
N MET A 281 3.74 25.09 10.76
CA MET A 281 3.91 26.33 11.54
C MET A 281 3.76 26.22 13.06
N ASN A 282 4.89 26.08 13.76
CA ASN A 282 5.02 26.74 15.05
C ASN A 282 5.37 28.22 14.78
N PRO A 283 4.49 29.19 15.10
CA PRO A 283 4.92 30.58 15.19
C PRO A 283 5.70 30.73 16.51
N LEU A 284 6.97 31.11 16.39
CA LEU A 284 7.68 31.86 17.41
C LEU A 284 8.34 33.06 16.72
#